data_AF-A0A7X4FFA6-F1
#
_entry.id   AF-A0A7X4FFA6-F1
#
_cell.length_a   1.000
_cell.length_b   1.000
_cell.length_c   1.000
_cell.angle_alpha   90.00
_cell.angle_beta   90.00
_cell.angle_gamma   90.00
#
_symmetry.space_group_name_H-M   'P 1'
#
loop_
_entity.id
_entity.type
_entity.pdbx_description
1 polymer ?
#
loop_
_entity_poly.entity_id
_entity_poly.type
_entity_poly.pdbx_seq_one_letter_code
_entity_poly.pdbx_strand_id
1 'polypeptide(L)'
;MKLWKPVDRDRAAFEHARRITAYYSKSFYFSARMLPSEQRWATYALYGFCRHCDNLIDTPRRRTKTDLLREIQFVAEELRIAYDTGESEHPVIRAFILVAKSYGIPIAYPLDLLKGVAMDIQRMRYKTFDDLSLFCYRAAAVVGLMMTHILGYKDDRAFDYAKQLGIAMQLTNILRDVK
;
A
#
# COMPACT_ATOMS: atom_id res chain seq x y z
N MET A 1 -3.75 -23.48 -5.01
CA MET A 1 -4.05 -22.13 -4.47
C MET A 1 -5.56 -21.94 -4.56
N LYS A 2 -6.27 -21.80 -3.42
CA LYS A 2 -7.73 -21.62 -3.46
C LYS A 2 -8.01 -20.23 -4.05
N LEU A 3 -8.66 -20.24 -5.21
CA LEU A 3 -9.17 -19.07 -5.92
C LEU A 3 -10.15 -18.33 -5.01
N TRP A 4 -9.76 -17.13 -4.56
CA TRP A 4 -10.53 -16.31 -3.61
C TRP A 4 -11.31 -15.26 -4.39
N LYS A 5 -12.60 -15.14 -4.09
CA LYS A 5 -13.47 -14.08 -4.61
C LYS A 5 -14.05 -13.27 -3.45
N PRO A 6 -14.34 -11.97 -3.65
CA PRO A 6 -15.13 -11.21 -2.70
C PRO A 6 -16.45 -11.96 -2.45
N VAL A 7 -16.66 -12.43 -1.22
CA VAL A 7 -17.95 -12.95 -0.77
C VAL A 7 -18.89 -11.76 -0.57
N ASP A 8 -20.20 -11.96 -0.72
CA ASP A 8 -21.18 -10.87 -0.76
C ASP A 8 -21.08 -9.89 0.42
N ARG A 9 -20.77 -10.41 1.62
CA ARG A 9 -20.60 -9.60 2.83
C ARG A 9 -19.44 -8.58 2.74
N ASP A 10 -18.40 -8.88 1.98
CA ASP A 10 -17.18 -8.08 1.87
C ASP A 10 -17.15 -7.25 0.56
N ARG A 11 -18.13 -7.45 -0.32
CA ARG A 11 -18.21 -6.79 -1.63
C ARG A 11 -18.18 -5.27 -1.52
N ALA A 12 -18.84 -4.70 -0.51
CA ALA A 12 -18.85 -3.25 -0.30
C ALA A 12 -17.46 -2.67 -0.05
N ALA A 13 -16.61 -3.37 0.72
CA ALA A 13 -15.24 -2.99 0.99
C ALA A 13 -14.39 -2.99 -0.28
N PHE A 14 -14.50 -4.04 -1.11
CA PHE A 14 -13.80 -4.12 -2.39
C PHE A 14 -14.27 -3.08 -3.41
N GLU A 15 -15.57 -2.81 -3.50
CA GLU A 15 -16.10 -1.74 -4.35
C GLU A 15 -15.67 -0.35 -3.88
N HIS A 16 -15.51 -0.15 -2.57
CA HIS A 16 -14.94 1.08 -2.02
C HIS A 16 -13.48 1.24 -2.47
N ALA A 17 -12.65 0.21 -2.34
CA ALA A 17 -11.25 0.25 -2.80
C ALA A 17 -11.13 0.44 -4.32
N ARG A 18 -12.01 -0.18 -5.11
CA ARG A 18 -12.08 0.04 -6.56
C ARG A 18 -12.40 1.49 -6.91
N ARG A 19 -13.35 2.12 -6.20
CA ARG A 19 -13.71 3.54 -6.42
C ARG A 19 -12.54 4.46 -6.07
N ILE A 20 -11.84 4.22 -4.97
CA ILE A 20 -10.62 4.95 -4.62
C ILE A 20 -9.60 4.84 -5.76
N THR A 21 -9.33 3.62 -6.23
CA THR A 21 -8.36 3.38 -7.31
C THR A 21 -8.74 4.10 -8.60
N ALA A 22 -10.01 4.00 -9.01
CA ALA A 22 -10.52 4.66 -10.21
C ALA A 22 -10.42 6.19 -10.15
N TYR A 23 -10.57 6.77 -8.96
CA TYR A 23 -10.51 8.22 -8.77
C TYR A 23 -9.07 8.75 -8.74
N TYR A 24 -8.18 8.11 -7.95
CA TYR A 24 -6.83 8.63 -7.70
C TYR A 24 -5.77 8.16 -8.71
N SER A 25 -5.98 7.05 -9.42
CA SER A 25 -5.03 6.62 -10.46
C SER A 25 -5.71 5.95 -11.64
N LYS A 26 -5.91 6.75 -12.70
CA LYS A 26 -6.42 6.26 -13.99
C LYS A 26 -5.51 5.19 -14.59
N SER A 27 -4.19 5.35 -14.48
CA SER A 27 -3.21 4.40 -15.01
C SER A 27 -3.28 3.06 -14.28
N PHE A 28 -3.16 3.04 -12.94
CA PHE A 28 -3.26 1.78 -12.18
C PHE A 28 -4.61 1.11 -12.36
N TYR A 29 -5.70 1.88 -12.37
CA TYR A 29 -7.05 1.35 -12.61
C TYR A 29 -7.15 0.66 -13.97
N PHE A 30 -6.63 1.30 -15.03
CA PHE A 30 -6.62 0.71 -16.37
C PHE A 30 -5.72 -0.53 -16.45
N SER A 31 -4.51 -0.48 -15.91
CA SER A 31 -3.58 -1.61 -15.91
C SER A 31 -4.14 -2.83 -15.17
N ALA A 32 -4.78 -2.63 -14.02
CA ALA A 32 -5.40 -3.70 -13.24
C ALA A 32 -6.51 -4.44 -14.01
N ARG A 33 -7.16 -3.79 -15.00
CA ARG A 33 -8.17 -4.46 -15.83
C ARG A 33 -7.62 -5.59 -16.70
N MET A 34 -6.31 -5.59 -16.96
CA MET A 34 -5.63 -6.64 -17.74
C MET A 34 -5.32 -7.89 -16.90
N LEU A 35 -5.45 -7.80 -15.58
CA LEU A 35 -5.27 -8.93 -14.68
C LEU A 35 -6.51 -9.84 -14.63
N PRO A 36 -6.34 -11.14 -14.34
CA PRO A 36 -7.43 -12.02 -13.95
C PRO A 36 -8.30 -11.39 -12.87
N SER A 37 -9.60 -11.73 -12.87
CA SER A 37 -10.59 -11.03 -12.04
C SER A 37 -10.20 -10.94 -10.56
N GLU A 38 -9.65 -12.01 -9.99
CA GLU A 38 -9.24 -12.07 -8.58
C GLU A 38 -8.05 -11.17 -8.27
N GLN A 39 -6.99 -11.26 -9.08
CA GLN A 39 -5.80 -10.41 -8.95
C GLN A 39 -6.15 -8.93 -9.16
N ARG A 40 -7.09 -8.63 -10.07
CA ARG A 40 -7.60 -7.27 -10.29
C ARG A 40 -8.27 -6.70 -9.04
N TRP A 41 -9.17 -7.45 -8.39
CA TRP A 41 -9.80 -7.01 -7.14
C TRP A 41 -8.78 -6.87 -6.00
N ALA A 42 -7.82 -7.79 -5.93
CA ALA A 42 -6.71 -7.71 -4.98
C ALA A 42 -5.86 -6.44 -5.20
N THR A 43 -5.60 -6.10 -6.46
CA THR A 43 -4.86 -4.88 -6.85
C THR A 43 -5.62 -3.62 -6.44
N TYR A 44 -6.94 -3.58 -6.63
CA TYR A 44 -7.76 -2.45 -6.17
C TYR A 44 -7.74 -2.29 -4.65
N ALA A 45 -7.80 -3.39 -3.90
CA ALA A 45 -7.70 -3.37 -2.44
C ALA A 45 -6.32 -2.89 -1.97
N LEU A 46 -5.24 -3.40 -2.57
CA LEU A 46 -3.87 -2.97 -2.28
C LEU A 46 -3.70 -1.48 -2.56
N TYR A 47 -4.06 -1.01 -3.76
CA TYR A 47 -3.95 0.41 -4.10
C TYR A 47 -4.82 1.29 -3.19
N GLY A 48 -6.06 0.85 -2.91
CA GLY A 48 -6.96 1.56 -2.00
C GLY A 48 -6.34 1.74 -0.61
N PHE A 49 -5.65 0.72 -0.10
CA PHE A 49 -4.89 0.81 1.15
C PHE A 49 -3.71 1.77 1.07
N CYS A 50 -2.86 1.67 0.04
CA CYS A 50 -1.76 2.60 -0.15
C CYS A 50 -2.25 4.05 -0.20
N ARG A 51 -3.31 4.33 -0.96
CA ARG A 51 -3.87 5.67 -1.07
C ARG A 51 -4.49 6.17 0.24
N HIS A 52 -5.09 5.27 1.03
CA HIS A 52 -5.57 5.62 2.36
C HIS A 52 -4.42 6.06 3.28
N CYS A 53 -3.28 5.36 3.24
CA CYS A 53 -2.08 5.74 3.98
C CYS A 53 -1.55 7.12 3.54
N ASP A 54 -1.41 7.37 2.24
CA ASP A 54 -0.95 8.68 1.72
C ASP A 54 -1.91 9.81 2.12
N ASN A 55 -3.22 9.56 2.05
CA ASN A 55 -4.25 10.55 2.40
C ASN A 55 -4.18 11.01 3.86
N LEU A 56 -3.56 10.25 4.77
CA LEU A 56 -3.34 10.67 6.15
C LEU A 56 -2.58 12.01 6.17
N ILE A 57 -1.59 12.18 5.29
CA ILE A 57 -0.73 13.37 5.23
C ILE A 57 -1.09 14.33 4.10
N ASP A 58 -1.71 13.88 3.00
CA ASP A 58 -2.06 14.75 1.85
C ASP A 58 -3.14 15.80 2.17
N THR A 59 -4.00 15.53 3.16
CA THR A 59 -5.10 16.45 3.50
C THR A 59 -4.90 17.06 4.89
N PRO A 60 -3.76 17.73 5.18
CA PRO A 60 -3.51 18.23 6.52
C PRO A 60 -4.49 19.37 6.77
N ARG A 61 -5.62 19.05 7.39
CA ARG A 61 -6.55 20.03 7.98
C ARG A 61 -5.80 20.82 9.06
N ARG A 62 -6.49 21.34 10.06
CA ARG A 62 -5.88 21.97 11.25
C ARG A 62 -5.11 20.97 12.16
N ARG A 63 -4.55 19.90 11.60
CA ARG A 63 -3.86 18.80 12.29
C ARG A 63 -2.38 19.15 12.46
N THR A 64 -1.86 18.96 13.66
CA THR A 64 -0.44 19.12 13.94
C THR A 64 0.34 17.88 13.48
N LYS A 65 1.67 17.97 13.39
CA LYS A 65 2.54 16.81 13.13
C LYS A 65 2.29 15.67 14.13
N THR A 66 2.04 16.02 15.39
CA THR A 66 1.76 15.05 16.47
C THR A 66 0.41 14.36 16.27
N ASP A 67 -0.60 15.05 15.73
CA ASP A 67 -1.89 14.44 15.41
C ASP A 67 -1.73 13.45 14.25
N LEU A 68 -1.01 13.84 13.18
CA LEU A 68 -0.76 12.97 12.03
C LEU A 68 0.00 11.69 12.42
N LEU A 69 1.03 11.81 13.27
CA LEU A 69 1.78 10.65 13.77
C LEU A 69 0.91 9.73 14.64
N ARG A 70 -0.01 10.28 15.43
CA ARG A 70 -0.99 9.49 16.20
C ARG A 70 -1.95 8.76 15.27
N GLU A 71 -2.47 9.41 14.24
CA GLU A 71 -3.33 8.76 13.24
C GLU A 71 -2.62 7.60 12.52
N ILE A 72 -1.36 7.79 12.11
CA ILE A 72 -0.55 6.71 11.53
C ILE A 72 -0.40 5.54 12.51
N GLN A 73 -0.16 5.83 13.80
CA GLN A 73 -0.04 4.79 14.82
C GLN A 73 -1.36 4.03 15.05
N PHE A 74 -2.51 4.71 14.99
CA PHE A 74 -3.81 4.05 15.07
C PHE A 74 -4.03 3.09 13.90
N VAL A 75 -3.69 3.50 12.67
CA VAL A 75 -3.77 2.60 11.50
C VAL A 75 -2.79 1.42 11.63
N ALA A 76 -1.59 1.64 12.17
CA ALA A 76 -0.63 0.57 12.42
C ALA A 76 -1.16 -0.46 13.44
N GLU A 77 -1.85 0.00 14.48
CA GLU A 77 -2.43 -0.88 15.48
C GLU A 77 -3.64 -1.66 14.95
N GLU A 78 -4.53 -0.98 14.23
CA GLU A 78 -5.66 -1.62 13.55
C GLU A 78 -5.17 -2.69 12.55
N LEU A 79 -4.06 -2.44 11.84
CA LEU A 79 -3.46 -3.46 10.99
C LEU A 79 -2.99 -4.68 11.79
N ARG A 80 -2.36 -4.51 12.96
CA ARG A 80 -1.94 -5.67 13.77
C ARG A 80 -3.13 -6.52 14.19
N ILE A 81 -4.19 -5.88 14.68
CA ILE A 81 -5.44 -6.54 15.07
C ILE A 81 -6.06 -7.24 13.86
N ALA A 82 -6.11 -6.58 12.71
CA ALA A 82 -6.66 -7.15 11.48
C ALA A 82 -5.83 -8.33 10.98
N TYR A 83 -4.50 -8.27 11.05
CA TYR A 83 -3.64 -9.39 10.66
C TYR A 83 -3.86 -10.63 11.52
N ASP A 84 -4.07 -10.45 12.82
CA ASP A 84 -4.39 -11.52 13.74
C ASP A 84 -5.80 -12.09 13.48
N THR A 85 -6.82 -11.24 13.58
CA THR A 85 -8.24 -11.62 13.52
C THR A 85 -8.75 -11.94 12.11
N GLY A 86 -8.16 -11.33 11.08
CA GLY A 86 -8.68 -11.30 9.72
C GLY A 86 -9.82 -10.31 9.49
N GLU A 87 -10.18 -9.49 10.49
CA GLU A 87 -11.35 -8.60 10.48
C GLU A 87 -10.93 -7.13 10.69
N SER A 88 -11.75 -6.20 10.19
CA SER A 88 -11.61 -4.76 10.44
C SER A 88 -12.92 -4.06 10.08
N GLU A 89 -13.32 -3.07 10.88
CA GLU A 89 -14.49 -2.23 10.58
C GLU A 89 -14.17 -1.15 9.54
N HIS A 90 -12.89 -0.81 9.36
CA HIS A 90 -12.49 0.18 8.39
C HIS A 90 -12.53 -0.44 6.97
N PRO A 91 -13.35 0.07 6.04
CA PRO A 91 -13.63 -0.62 4.77
C PRO A 91 -12.39 -0.83 3.90
N VAL A 92 -11.42 0.09 3.95
CA VAL A 92 -10.16 -0.07 3.21
C VAL A 92 -9.27 -1.15 3.84
N ILE A 93 -9.18 -1.17 5.17
CA ILE A 93 -8.34 -2.16 5.88
C ILE A 93 -8.99 -3.54 5.77
N ARG A 94 -10.33 -3.61 5.83
CA ARG A 94 -11.11 -4.83 5.58
C ARG A 94 -10.80 -5.45 4.21
N ALA A 95 -10.86 -4.65 3.14
CA ALA A 95 -10.54 -5.15 1.81
C ALA A 95 -9.08 -5.62 1.71
N PHE A 96 -8.14 -4.83 2.25
CA PHE A 96 -6.73 -5.15 2.23
C PHE A 96 -6.39 -6.41 3.02
N ILE A 97 -6.96 -6.58 4.21
CA ILE A 97 -6.58 -7.70 5.07
C ILE A 97 -7.02 -9.05 4.51
N LEU A 98 -8.20 -9.08 3.89
CA LEU A 98 -8.69 -10.27 3.18
C LEU A 98 -7.74 -10.67 2.06
N VAL A 99 -7.18 -9.68 1.34
CA VAL A 99 -6.17 -9.92 0.31
C VAL A 99 -4.85 -10.36 0.92
N ALA A 100 -4.36 -9.65 1.94
CA ALA A 100 -3.09 -9.95 2.58
C ALA A 100 -3.03 -11.38 3.12
N LYS A 101 -4.10 -11.84 3.79
CA LYS A 101 -4.19 -13.23 4.29
C LYS A 101 -4.32 -14.24 3.14
N SER A 102 -5.07 -13.91 2.09
CA SER A 102 -5.27 -14.84 0.94
C SER A 102 -4.00 -15.04 0.11
N TYR A 103 -3.17 -13.99 -0.04
CA TYR A 103 -1.95 -14.01 -0.85
C TYR A 103 -0.66 -14.14 0.00
N GLY A 104 -0.79 -14.29 1.32
CA GLY A 104 0.34 -14.46 2.23
C GLY A 104 1.26 -13.24 2.27
N ILE A 105 0.71 -12.03 2.19
CA ILE A 105 1.48 -10.78 2.27
C ILE A 105 1.98 -10.59 3.71
N PRO A 106 3.29 -10.43 3.95
CA PRO A 106 3.82 -10.17 5.29
C PRO A 106 3.40 -8.80 5.85
N ILE A 107 3.00 -8.76 7.12
CA ILE A 107 2.64 -7.52 7.84
C ILE A 107 3.77 -6.48 7.86
N ALA A 108 5.02 -6.91 7.73
CA ALA A 108 6.17 -6.01 7.68
C ALA A 108 6.05 -4.98 6.55
N TYR A 109 5.52 -5.35 5.38
CA TYR A 109 5.40 -4.45 4.23
C TYR A 109 4.41 -3.28 4.43
N PRO A 110 3.14 -3.50 4.83
CA PRO A 110 2.24 -2.38 5.10
C PRO A 110 2.66 -1.55 6.32
N LEU A 111 3.31 -2.14 7.33
CA LEU A 111 3.87 -1.38 8.44
C LEU A 111 5.06 -0.51 8.00
N ASP A 112 5.91 -1.01 7.11
CA ASP A 112 6.98 -0.20 6.53
C ASP A 112 6.45 0.91 5.62
N LEU A 113 5.34 0.68 4.91
CA LEU A 113 4.64 1.73 4.17
C LEU A 113 4.22 2.88 5.10
N LEU A 114 3.58 2.57 6.24
CA LEU A 114 3.20 3.57 7.23
C LEU A 114 4.40 4.32 7.82
N LYS A 115 5.54 3.63 8.02
CA LYS A 115 6.79 4.31 8.41
C LYS A 115 7.28 5.25 7.30
N GLY A 116 7.08 4.92 6.03
CA GLY A 116 7.34 5.81 4.89
C GLY A 116 6.52 7.08 4.96
N VAL A 117 5.20 6.94 5.17
CA VAL A 117 4.28 8.09 5.36
C VAL A 117 4.71 8.95 6.56
N ALA A 118 5.16 8.32 7.66
CA ALA A 118 5.66 9.06 8.81
C ALA A 118 6.97 9.82 8.52
N MET A 119 7.83 9.29 7.64
CA MET A 119 9.07 9.96 7.23
C MET A 119 8.78 11.27 6.49
N ASP A 120 7.73 11.34 5.67
CA ASP A 120 7.33 12.56 4.97
C ASP A 120 6.90 13.70 5.92
N ILE A 121 6.38 13.38 7.11
CA ILE A 121 6.03 14.38 8.13
C ILE A 121 7.29 14.95 8.80
N GLN A 122 8.28 14.08 9.01
CA GLN A 122 9.42 14.33 9.89
C GLN A 122 10.66 14.86 9.15
N ARG A 123 10.90 14.43 7.90
CA ARG A 123 12.17 14.66 7.19
C ARG A 123 11.96 15.55 5.96
N MET A 124 12.68 16.67 5.93
CA MET A 124 12.69 17.61 4.80
C MET A 124 13.83 17.35 3.80
N ARG A 125 14.93 16.70 4.25
CA ARG A 125 16.12 16.41 3.42
C ARG A 125 16.81 15.13 3.90
N TYR A 126 17.27 14.32 2.95
CA TYR A 126 18.08 13.13 3.17
C TYR A 126 19.57 13.47 3.07
N LYS A 127 20.39 12.98 4.01
CA LYS A 127 21.83 13.32 4.07
C LYS A 127 22.68 12.44 3.17
N THR A 128 22.29 11.17 3.04
CA THR A 128 23.00 10.17 2.24
C THR A 128 22.07 9.53 1.21
N PHE A 129 22.65 8.87 0.22
CA PHE A 129 21.86 8.07 -0.70
C PHE A 129 21.16 6.90 0.02
N ASP A 130 21.78 6.31 1.04
CA ASP A 130 21.16 5.23 1.83
C ASP A 130 19.90 5.71 2.57
N ASP A 131 19.94 6.92 3.14
CA ASP A 131 18.79 7.58 3.74
C ASP A 131 17.64 7.75 2.73
N LEU A 132 17.96 8.21 1.51
CA LEU A 132 17.00 8.36 0.42
C LEU A 132 16.48 7.00 -0.09
N SER A 133 17.36 6.00 -0.19
CA SER A 133 17.01 4.66 -0.63
C SER A 133 16.09 3.96 0.37
N LEU A 134 16.29 4.18 1.68
CA LEU A 134 15.38 3.69 2.71
C LEU A 134 14.00 4.33 2.59
N PHE A 135 13.96 5.63 2.31
CA PHE A 135 12.69 6.31 2.01
C PHE A 135 12.01 5.71 0.78
N CYS A 136 12.73 5.56 -0.33
CA CYS A 136 12.18 4.97 -1.56
C CYS A 136 11.69 3.53 -1.34
N TYR A 137 12.39 2.76 -0.50
CA TYR A 137 11.97 1.44 -0.11
C TYR A 137 10.59 1.48 0.59
N ARG A 138 10.44 2.33 1.61
CA ARG A 138 9.20 2.43 2.40
C ARG A 138 8.05 3.08 1.62
N ALA A 139 8.33 4.08 0.79
CA ALA A 139 7.30 4.81 0.06
C ALA A 139 6.79 4.05 -1.19
N ALA A 140 7.61 3.19 -1.80
CA ALA A 140 7.26 2.56 -3.08
C ALA A 140 7.64 1.08 -3.20
N ALA A 141 8.84 0.67 -2.79
CA ALA A 141 9.29 -0.71 -2.97
C ALA A 141 8.40 -1.72 -2.25
N VAL A 142 7.96 -1.42 -1.03
CA VAL A 142 7.02 -2.26 -0.28
C VAL A 142 5.70 -2.50 -1.02
N VAL A 143 5.24 -1.55 -1.84
CA VAL A 143 4.05 -1.73 -2.68
C VAL A 143 4.32 -2.78 -3.77
N GLY A 144 5.49 -2.72 -4.40
CA GLY A 144 5.96 -3.74 -5.34
C GLY A 144 6.07 -5.12 -4.70
N LEU A 145 6.62 -5.20 -3.49
CA LEU A 145 6.74 -6.46 -2.74
C LEU A 145 5.36 -7.07 -2.44
N MET A 146 4.40 -6.25 -1.98
CA MET A 146 3.01 -6.71 -1.78
C MET A 146 2.35 -7.14 -3.10
N MET A 147 2.63 -6.43 -4.20
CA MET A 147 2.11 -6.77 -5.52
C MET A 147 2.68 -8.09 -6.05
N THR A 148 3.94 -8.41 -5.77
CA THR A 148 4.57 -9.69 -6.15
C THR A 148 3.81 -10.89 -5.58
N HIS A 149 3.32 -10.81 -4.34
CA HIS A 149 2.44 -11.83 -3.78
C HIS A 149 1.13 -11.99 -4.55
N ILE A 150 0.50 -10.88 -4.96
CA ILE A 150 -0.77 -10.89 -5.71
C ILE A 150 -0.58 -11.51 -7.10
N LEU A 151 0.48 -11.11 -7.80
CA LEU A 151 0.78 -11.58 -9.15
C LEU A 151 1.26 -13.05 -9.15
N GLY A 152 1.83 -13.49 -8.04
CA GLY A 152 2.46 -14.79 -7.90
C GLY A 152 3.90 -14.77 -8.43
N TYR A 153 4.73 -15.62 -7.86
CA TYR A 153 6.14 -15.77 -8.20
C TYR A 153 6.54 -17.24 -8.13
N LYS A 154 7.61 -17.60 -8.86
CA LYS A 154 8.18 -18.95 -8.85
C LYS A 154 9.56 -19.01 -8.18
N ASP A 155 10.17 -17.85 -7.98
CA ASP A 155 11.55 -17.68 -7.52
C ASP A 155 11.61 -16.41 -6.67
N ASP A 156 12.25 -16.50 -5.51
CA ASP A 156 12.37 -15.41 -4.55
C ASP A 156 13.16 -14.22 -5.08
N ARG A 157 13.98 -14.42 -6.14
CA ARG A 157 14.61 -13.30 -6.87
C ARG A 157 13.60 -12.29 -7.41
N ALA A 158 12.34 -12.67 -7.58
CA ALA A 158 11.27 -11.73 -7.94
C ALA A 158 11.13 -10.57 -6.93
N PHE A 159 11.40 -10.81 -5.65
CA PHE A 159 11.34 -9.76 -4.61
C PHE A 159 12.48 -8.75 -4.75
N ASP A 160 13.67 -9.19 -5.13
CA ASP A 160 14.80 -8.29 -5.38
C ASP A 160 14.50 -7.36 -6.56
N TYR A 161 13.96 -7.90 -7.65
CA TYR A 161 13.56 -7.10 -8.81
C TYR A 161 12.39 -6.15 -8.48
N ALA A 162 11.39 -6.62 -7.75
CA ALA A 162 10.27 -5.78 -7.30
C ALA A 162 10.75 -4.63 -6.41
N LYS A 163 11.69 -4.90 -5.51
CA LYS A 163 12.32 -3.88 -4.66
C LYS A 163 13.05 -2.84 -5.49
N GLN A 164 13.91 -3.27 -6.42
CA GLN A 164 14.67 -2.37 -7.29
C GLN A 164 13.76 -1.52 -8.17
N LEU A 165 12.72 -2.12 -8.77
CA LEU A 165 11.74 -1.42 -9.58
C LEU A 165 11.01 -0.33 -8.77
N GLY A 166 10.55 -0.65 -7.57
CA GLY A 166 9.87 0.33 -6.71
C GLY A 166 10.79 1.48 -6.30
N ILE A 167 12.06 1.22 -5.97
CA ILE A 167 13.05 2.27 -5.72
C ILE A 167 13.25 3.15 -6.96
N ALA A 168 13.44 2.54 -8.14
CA ALA A 168 13.65 3.27 -9.39
C ALA A 168 12.44 4.15 -9.78
N MET A 169 11.23 3.64 -9.61
CA MET A 169 10.00 4.40 -9.84
C MET A 169 9.90 5.60 -8.88
N GLN A 170 10.24 5.42 -7.61
CA GLN A 170 10.19 6.53 -6.65
C GLN A 170 11.26 7.58 -6.91
N LEU A 171 12.47 7.18 -7.26
CA LEU A 171 13.51 8.11 -7.69
C LEU A 171 13.08 8.87 -8.94
N THR A 172 12.40 8.21 -9.88
CA THR A 172 11.83 8.86 -11.08
C THR A 172 10.77 9.88 -10.70
N ASN A 173 9.86 9.57 -9.78
CA ASN A 173 8.87 10.53 -9.28
C ASN A 173 9.55 11.74 -8.64
N ILE A 174 10.54 11.51 -7.77
CA ILE A 174 11.30 12.58 -7.11
C ILE A 174 11.96 13.48 -8.16
N LEU A 175 12.71 12.90 -9.11
CA LEU A 175 13.42 13.65 -10.15
C LEU A 175 12.49 14.43 -11.08
N ARG A 176 11.32 13.85 -11.43
CA ARG A 176 10.30 14.52 -12.23
C ARG A 176 9.73 15.76 -11.52
N ASP A 177 9.59 15.68 -10.20
CA ASP A 177 8.89 16.68 -9.40
C ASP A 177 9.86 17.70 -8.74
N VAL A 178 11.16 17.61 -9.00
CA VAL A 178 12.13 18.68 -8.67
C VAL A 178 11.78 19.94 -9.45
N LYS A 179 11.65 21.06 -8.74
CA LYS A 179 11.43 22.39 -9.30
C LYS A 179 12.66 23.26 -9.15
#